data_AF-A0A1Y2UVE0-F1
#
_entry.id   AF-A0A1Y2UVE0-F1
#
_cell.length_a   1.000
_cell.length_b   1.000
_cell.length_c   1.000
_cell.angle_alpha   90.00
_cell.angle_beta   90.00
_cell.angle_gamma   90.00
#
_symmetry.space_group_name_H-M   'P 1'
#
loop_
_entity.id
_entity.type
_entity.pdbx_description
1 polymer ?
#
loop_
_entity_poly.entity_id
_entity_poly.type
_entity_poly.pdbx_seq_one_letter_code
_entity_poly.pdbx_strand_id
1 'polypeptide(L)'
;MHFKTFFLLAAARIVIAKVQFLGVAIAGGDFGCQIDGSCPLGSTQLPLGNDGVAQMQHFVKDDGVNILRLPISWQFLVNNKLGGDLDSTNLAKYDRLVEACLTTGAHCMIDIHNFARWNGGIIGQGGPTDDQFVSLWKQLATKYADTGNVVFELMNEPHDLDIGIWANTLQKVVTAIRGAGATSQMILLPGTNFDSAATLATSGGAEQLLDIKNPDGTTDNLLLDIHKYLDKDNSGTHTQCTTDNTDAFTSLAQFLREKGRKGFISETGASKDASCLTAFCAQNTLINKNADVFVGLVGWGAGSFDTSYIMSLTPSRQNGQLVDNQLMTQCLLSTWVNSKDSGVKDQDPTTSLPSILFSTFYSTRTPSTTSATKTAKTSEPVITLDIDSDTSVLQTASLPPSATTLIIAAGTPGDESYSIALATPTATQVPTQTQVTASPTATGGGSSARAALLLIWGCILLSLPL
;
A
#
# COMPACT_ATOMS: atom_id res chain seq x y z
N MET A 1 -6.26 -42.25 46.29
CA MET A 1 -7.01 -41.12 45.70
C MET A 1 -6.55 -39.83 46.35
N HIS A 2 -5.72 -39.01 45.71
CA HIS A 2 -5.56 -37.58 46.01
C HIS A 2 -5.06 -36.92 44.71
N PHE A 3 -6.00 -36.41 43.91
CA PHE A 3 -5.70 -35.64 42.70
C PHE A 3 -5.36 -34.20 43.13
N LYS A 4 -4.14 -33.73 42.85
CA LYS A 4 -3.78 -32.32 43.02
C LYS A 4 -4.18 -31.58 41.75
N THR A 5 -5.22 -30.77 41.83
CA THR A 5 -5.66 -29.85 40.79
C THR A 5 -4.63 -28.72 40.66
N PHE A 6 -3.94 -28.65 39.53
CA PHE A 6 -3.19 -27.46 39.13
C PHE A 6 -4.20 -26.42 38.62
N PHE A 7 -4.33 -25.30 39.33
CA PHE A 7 -4.94 -24.10 38.76
C PHE A 7 -3.97 -23.49 37.75
N LEU A 8 -4.31 -23.54 36.47
CA LEU A 8 -3.72 -22.62 35.48
C LEU A 8 -4.27 -21.22 35.79
N LEU A 9 -3.42 -20.32 36.27
CA LEU A 9 -3.70 -18.88 36.17
C LEU A 9 -3.66 -18.52 34.68
N ALA A 10 -4.82 -18.22 34.10
CA ALA A 10 -4.89 -17.49 32.84
C ALA A 10 -4.24 -16.12 33.05
N ALA A 11 -3.09 -15.88 32.42
CA ALA A 11 -2.52 -14.55 32.35
C ALA A 11 -3.46 -13.68 31.52
N ALA A 12 -4.14 -12.73 32.15
CA ALA A 12 -4.89 -11.71 31.45
C ALA A 12 -3.93 -10.99 30.49
N ARG A 13 -4.18 -11.09 29.18
CA ARG A 13 -3.43 -10.32 28.19
C ARG A 13 -3.80 -8.86 28.40
N ILE A 14 -2.83 -8.05 28.79
CA ILE A 14 -2.94 -6.59 28.72
C ILE A 14 -3.13 -6.27 27.23
N VAL A 15 -4.35 -5.89 26.84
CA VAL A 15 -4.60 -5.36 25.50
C VAL A 15 -3.92 -4.00 25.45
N ILE A 16 -2.90 -3.88 24.60
CA ILE A 16 -2.24 -2.60 24.33
C ILE A 16 -3.28 -1.72 23.64
N ALA A 17 -3.65 -0.60 24.27
CA ALA A 17 -4.78 0.23 23.85
C ALA A 17 -4.43 1.36 22.86
N LYS A 18 -3.23 1.31 22.30
CA LYS A 18 -2.73 2.21 21.25
C LYS A 18 -1.71 1.44 20.41
N VAL A 19 -1.51 1.85 19.17
CA VAL A 19 -0.46 1.21 18.35
C VAL A 19 0.89 1.31 19.05
N GLN A 20 1.75 0.30 18.87
CA GLN A 20 3.06 0.25 19.51
C GLN A 20 3.96 1.39 19.04
N PHE A 21 3.85 1.78 17.77
CA PHE A 21 4.70 2.81 17.18
C PHE A 21 3.92 4.02 16.67
N LEU A 22 4.35 5.20 17.06
CA LEU A 22 4.00 6.46 16.41
C LEU A 22 5.27 7.05 15.82
N GLY A 23 5.20 7.47 14.55
CA GLY A 23 6.34 7.96 13.82
C GLY A 23 6.09 9.11 12.88
N VAL A 24 7.19 9.62 12.34
CA VAL A 24 7.23 10.69 11.34
C VAL A 24 8.21 10.30 10.24
N ALA A 25 7.84 10.55 8.99
CA ALA A 25 8.75 10.41 7.85
C ALA A 25 9.74 11.57 7.80
N ILE A 26 11.02 11.26 7.69
CA ILE A 26 12.14 12.20 7.59
C ILE A 26 12.64 12.16 6.14
N ALA A 27 11.88 12.81 5.28
CA ALA A 27 12.06 12.77 3.82
C ALA A 27 13.25 13.61 3.34
N GLY A 28 13.63 13.38 2.10
CA GLY A 28 14.73 14.07 1.42
C GLY A 28 15.59 13.12 0.60
N GLY A 29 15.74 11.86 1.03
CA GLY A 29 16.46 10.82 0.29
C GLY A 29 15.79 10.45 -1.03
N ASP A 30 14.47 10.55 -1.05
CA ASP A 30 13.50 10.27 -2.10
C ASP A 30 13.24 11.46 -3.04
N PHE A 31 13.70 12.66 -2.71
CA PHE A 31 13.38 13.86 -3.49
C PHE A 31 13.76 13.70 -4.96
N GLY A 32 12.80 14.02 -5.83
CA GLY A 32 12.91 13.89 -7.29
C GLY A 32 12.48 12.53 -7.84
N CYS A 33 12.27 11.51 -6.98
CA CYS A 33 11.65 10.26 -7.40
C CYS A 33 10.25 10.52 -7.98
N GLN A 34 9.96 9.86 -9.08
CA GLN A 34 8.66 9.85 -9.73
C GLN A 34 8.00 8.48 -9.52
N ILE A 35 6.68 8.41 -9.63
CA ILE A 35 5.91 7.17 -9.45
C ILE A 35 6.28 6.08 -10.47
N ASP A 36 6.90 6.44 -11.60
CA ASP A 36 7.44 5.45 -12.54
C ASP A 36 8.74 4.79 -12.05
N GLY A 37 9.22 5.11 -10.85
CA GLY A 37 10.48 4.63 -10.28
C GLY A 37 11.72 5.29 -10.86
N SER A 38 11.60 6.42 -11.57
CA SER A 38 12.72 7.25 -12.00
C SER A 38 13.17 8.19 -10.87
N CYS A 39 14.41 8.06 -10.40
CA CYS A 39 14.97 8.92 -9.34
C CYS A 39 16.31 9.55 -9.77
N PRO A 40 16.34 10.84 -10.13
CA PRO A 40 17.59 11.53 -10.48
C PRO A 40 18.52 11.68 -9.27
N LEU A 41 19.77 11.24 -9.39
CA LEU A 41 20.75 11.27 -8.28
C LEU A 41 20.98 12.66 -7.68
N GLY A 42 20.88 13.71 -8.49
CA GLY A 42 21.13 15.09 -8.07
C GLY A 42 20.02 15.71 -7.22
N SER A 43 18.86 15.04 -7.13
CA SER A 43 17.70 15.56 -6.41
C SER A 43 17.66 15.14 -4.94
N THR A 44 18.42 14.11 -4.55
CA THR A 44 18.50 13.63 -3.18
C THR A 44 19.07 14.71 -2.25
N GLN A 45 18.30 15.04 -1.21
CA GLN A 45 18.63 16.01 -0.16
C GLN A 45 18.48 15.36 1.21
N LEU A 46 19.45 14.51 1.59
CA LEU A 46 19.42 13.85 2.90
C LEU A 46 19.44 14.90 4.02
N PRO A 47 18.53 14.82 5.02
CA PRO A 47 18.40 15.79 6.10
C PRO A 47 19.48 15.58 7.19
N LEU A 48 20.76 15.59 6.80
CA LEU A 48 21.92 15.41 7.67
C LEU A 48 22.41 16.71 8.34
N GLY A 49 21.90 17.86 7.89
CA GLY A 49 22.19 19.16 8.50
C GLY A 49 21.53 19.31 9.88
N ASN A 50 21.80 20.45 10.53
CA ASN A 50 21.31 20.74 11.88
C ASN A 50 19.78 20.72 12.01
N ASP A 51 19.02 20.84 10.91
CA ASP A 51 17.57 20.81 10.98
C ASP A 51 17.01 19.38 11.01
N GLY A 52 17.49 18.46 10.18
CA GLY A 52 16.97 17.08 10.17
C GLY A 52 17.33 16.28 11.42
N VAL A 53 18.59 16.36 11.87
CA VAL A 53 19.02 15.68 13.10
C VAL A 53 18.32 16.28 14.33
N ALA A 54 18.14 17.60 14.38
CA ALA A 54 17.40 18.24 15.47
C ALA A 54 15.90 17.89 15.43
N GLN A 55 15.30 17.78 14.24
CA GLN A 55 13.92 17.30 14.09
C GLN A 55 13.74 15.90 14.67
N MET A 56 14.61 14.95 14.30
CA MET A 56 14.56 13.59 14.85
C MET A 56 14.71 13.58 16.38
N GLN A 57 15.62 14.40 16.92
CA GLN A 57 15.78 14.53 18.37
C GLN A 57 14.56 15.14 19.05
N HIS A 58 13.93 16.16 18.44
CA HIS A 58 12.72 16.81 18.93
C HIS A 58 11.57 15.82 19.01
N PHE A 59 11.23 15.18 17.88
CA PHE A 59 10.15 14.20 17.83
C PHE A 59 10.31 13.10 18.88
N VAL A 60 11.53 12.58 19.07
CA VAL A 60 11.75 11.48 20.00
C VAL A 60 11.81 11.94 21.46
N LYS A 61 12.53 13.03 21.76
CA LYS A 61 12.76 13.46 23.16
C LYS A 61 11.63 14.30 23.73
N ASP A 62 11.06 15.18 22.90
CA ASP A 62 10.05 16.15 23.33
C ASP A 62 8.64 15.58 23.12
N ASP A 63 8.42 14.85 22.00
CA ASP A 63 7.08 14.36 21.63
C ASP A 63 6.86 12.87 21.91
N GLY A 64 7.93 12.11 22.20
CA GLY A 64 7.85 10.67 22.51
C GLY A 64 7.58 9.77 21.30
N VAL A 65 7.76 10.27 20.07
CA VAL A 65 7.81 9.46 18.85
C VAL A 65 8.87 8.39 18.98
N ASN A 66 8.61 7.19 18.49
CA ASN A 66 9.49 6.03 18.71
C ASN A 66 9.85 5.26 17.44
N ILE A 67 9.44 5.74 16.27
CA ILE A 67 9.90 5.26 14.96
C ILE A 67 10.03 6.42 13.98
N LEU A 68 11.06 6.38 13.13
CA LEU A 68 11.29 7.37 12.08
C LEU A 68 11.47 6.64 10.75
N ARG A 69 10.72 7.06 9.73
CA ARG A 69 10.80 6.51 8.37
C ARG A 69 11.77 7.34 7.54
N LEU A 70 12.70 6.68 6.86
CA LEU A 70 13.86 7.29 6.18
C LEU A 70 13.85 6.92 4.69
N PRO A 71 13.00 7.57 3.87
CA PRO A 71 12.92 7.31 2.43
C PRO A 71 14.26 7.51 1.73
N ILE A 72 14.60 6.60 0.83
CA ILE A 72 15.79 6.70 -0.03
C ILE A 72 15.55 6.02 -1.37
N SER A 73 16.06 6.62 -2.45
CA SER A 73 16.00 5.98 -3.76
C SER A 73 17.00 4.85 -3.91
N TRP A 74 16.58 3.79 -4.60
CA TRP A 74 17.44 2.70 -5.05
C TRP A 74 18.59 3.26 -5.90
N GLN A 75 18.29 4.16 -6.85
CA GLN A 75 19.29 4.81 -7.70
C GLN A 75 20.41 5.44 -6.89
N PHE A 76 20.09 6.18 -5.83
CA PHE A 76 21.09 6.80 -4.96
C PHE A 76 21.98 5.74 -4.30
N LEU A 77 21.38 4.70 -3.70
CA LEU A 77 22.12 3.67 -2.97
C LEU A 77 23.14 2.91 -3.84
N VAL A 78 22.82 2.64 -5.11
CA VAL A 78 23.72 1.93 -6.04
C VAL A 78 24.39 2.86 -7.06
N ASN A 79 24.22 4.18 -6.91
CA ASN A 79 24.75 5.20 -7.82
C ASN A 79 24.44 4.87 -9.31
N ASN A 80 23.16 4.59 -9.59
CA ASN A 80 22.62 4.17 -10.89
C ASN A 80 23.17 2.85 -11.47
N LYS A 81 23.92 2.05 -10.69
CA LYS A 81 24.40 0.72 -11.13
C LYS A 81 23.41 -0.37 -10.73
N LEU A 82 22.34 -0.52 -11.51
CA LEU A 82 21.31 -1.52 -11.26
C LEU A 82 21.91 -2.94 -11.07
N GLY A 83 21.62 -3.57 -9.94
CA GLY A 83 22.15 -4.89 -9.58
C GLY A 83 23.61 -4.91 -9.09
N GLY A 84 24.28 -3.76 -9.08
CA GLY A 84 25.62 -3.62 -8.55
C GLY A 84 25.66 -3.51 -7.02
N ASP A 85 26.87 -3.33 -6.50
CA ASP A 85 27.08 -3.10 -5.07
C ASP A 85 26.53 -1.74 -4.63
N LEU A 86 26.19 -1.63 -3.35
CA LEU A 86 25.94 -0.36 -2.69
C LEU A 86 27.15 0.57 -2.91
N ASP A 87 26.91 1.76 -3.44
CA ASP A 87 27.97 2.75 -3.64
C ASP A 87 28.45 3.24 -2.28
N SER A 88 29.72 2.96 -1.96
CA SER A 88 30.30 3.26 -0.64
C SER A 88 30.15 4.73 -0.22
N THR A 89 30.17 5.69 -1.16
CA THR A 89 30.06 7.11 -0.84
C THR A 89 28.61 7.49 -0.53
N ASN A 90 27.67 7.01 -1.34
CA ASN A 90 26.24 7.30 -1.14
C ASN A 90 25.70 6.54 0.08
N LEU A 91 26.09 5.28 0.25
CA LEU A 91 25.76 4.49 1.44
C LEU A 91 26.30 5.15 2.71
N ALA A 92 27.54 5.66 2.73
CA ALA A 92 28.06 6.35 3.91
C ALA A 92 27.27 7.62 4.27
N LYS A 93 26.70 8.33 3.28
CA LYS A 93 25.82 9.48 3.55
C LYS A 93 24.49 9.02 4.14
N TYR A 94 23.85 8.02 3.54
CA TYR A 94 22.58 7.50 4.04
C TYR A 94 22.73 6.85 5.43
N ASP A 95 23.82 6.11 5.65
CA ASP A 95 24.16 5.51 6.93
C ASP A 95 24.27 6.55 8.05
N ARG A 96 24.84 7.72 7.78
CA ARG A 96 24.86 8.81 8.77
C ARG A 96 23.45 9.28 9.17
N LEU A 97 22.46 9.18 8.29
CA LEU A 97 21.07 9.51 8.60
C LEU A 97 20.46 8.41 9.47
N VAL A 98 20.67 7.14 9.09
CA VAL A 98 20.24 5.98 9.87
C VAL A 98 20.85 6.01 11.27
N GLU A 99 22.14 6.24 11.41
CA GLU A 99 22.83 6.38 12.70
C GLU A 99 22.33 7.56 13.52
N ALA A 100 22.03 8.70 12.87
CA ALA A 100 21.44 9.84 13.56
C ALA A 100 20.04 9.50 14.11
N CYS A 101 19.24 8.73 13.36
CA CYS A 101 17.98 8.18 13.84
C CYS A 101 18.22 7.19 15.01
N LEU A 102 19.11 6.21 14.86
CA LEU A 102 19.37 5.18 15.89
C LEU A 102 19.86 5.80 17.21
N THR A 103 20.65 6.86 17.13
CA THR A 103 21.15 7.61 18.30
C THR A 103 20.03 8.27 19.11
N THR A 104 18.85 8.51 18.51
CA THR A 104 17.69 9.00 19.27
C THR A 104 17.09 7.93 20.18
N GLY A 105 17.35 6.64 19.91
CA GLY A 105 16.71 5.50 20.55
C GLY A 105 15.44 5.00 19.85
N ALA A 106 15.00 5.67 18.78
CA ALA A 106 13.86 5.23 17.97
C ALA A 106 14.18 3.99 17.11
N HIS A 107 13.13 3.36 16.59
CA HIS A 107 13.24 2.49 15.43
C HIS A 107 13.49 3.32 14.16
N CYS A 108 14.26 2.78 13.23
CA CYS A 108 14.63 3.46 11.98
C CYS A 108 14.18 2.59 10.80
N MET A 109 13.16 3.05 10.09
CA MET A 109 12.57 2.36 8.95
C MET A 109 13.27 2.80 7.67
N ILE A 110 13.95 1.86 7.03
CA ILE A 110 14.59 2.05 5.72
C ILE A 110 13.54 1.78 4.67
N ASP A 111 13.18 2.82 3.92
CA ASP A 111 12.22 2.79 2.83
C ASP A 111 12.94 2.92 1.49
N ILE A 112 12.74 1.93 0.61
CA ILE A 112 13.18 2.00 -0.79
C ILE A 112 12.06 2.65 -1.62
N HIS A 113 12.23 3.94 -1.89
CA HIS A 113 11.18 4.81 -2.40
C HIS A 113 11.02 4.76 -3.93
N ASN A 114 10.67 3.58 -4.47
CA ASN A 114 10.82 3.27 -5.90
C ASN A 114 9.59 2.69 -6.61
N PHE A 115 8.41 2.57 -5.97
CA PHE A 115 7.15 2.22 -6.65
C PHE A 115 7.18 0.86 -7.37
N ALA A 116 7.97 -0.08 -6.83
CA ALA A 116 8.35 -1.37 -7.42
C ALA A 116 8.96 -1.28 -8.82
N ARG A 117 9.59 -0.14 -9.14
CA ARG A 117 10.11 0.19 -10.46
C ARG A 117 11.53 0.73 -10.42
N TRP A 118 12.18 0.61 -11.58
CA TRP A 118 13.41 1.33 -11.91
C TRP A 118 13.25 1.92 -13.30
N ASN A 119 13.21 3.25 -13.39
CA ASN A 119 13.10 4.01 -14.65
C ASN A 119 11.99 3.47 -15.58
N GLY A 120 10.78 3.30 -15.05
CA GLY A 120 9.59 2.81 -15.76
C GLY A 120 9.41 1.28 -15.75
N GLY A 121 10.47 0.51 -15.54
CA GLY A 121 10.40 -0.95 -15.56
C GLY A 121 10.01 -1.56 -14.21
N ILE A 122 8.99 -2.41 -14.19
CA ILE A 122 8.49 -3.10 -12.98
C ILE A 122 9.39 -4.29 -12.63
N ILE A 123 9.81 -4.40 -11.36
CA ILE A 123 10.66 -5.49 -10.87
C ILE A 123 9.97 -6.84 -11.11
N GLY A 124 10.69 -7.79 -11.71
CA GLY A 124 10.19 -9.13 -12.04
C GLY A 124 9.18 -9.17 -13.19
N GLN A 125 8.80 -8.01 -13.75
CA GLN A 125 7.69 -7.86 -14.70
C GLN A 125 8.06 -6.93 -15.87
N GLY A 126 9.28 -7.08 -16.40
CA GLY A 126 9.78 -6.34 -17.57
C GLY A 126 10.81 -5.25 -17.24
N GLY A 127 10.98 -4.92 -15.96
CA GLY A 127 12.06 -4.09 -15.45
C GLY A 127 13.23 -4.89 -14.87
N PRO A 128 13.80 -4.47 -13.73
CA PRO A 128 14.83 -5.24 -13.03
C PRO A 128 14.40 -6.68 -12.75
N THR A 129 15.35 -7.60 -12.72
CA THR A 129 15.11 -8.97 -12.26
C THR A 129 14.96 -9.02 -10.74
N ASP A 130 14.28 -10.05 -10.23
CA ASP A 130 14.19 -10.32 -8.79
C ASP A 130 15.58 -10.37 -8.15
N ASP A 131 16.57 -10.98 -8.82
CA ASP A 131 17.93 -11.13 -8.30
C ASP A 131 18.63 -9.77 -8.09
N GLN A 132 18.36 -8.78 -8.94
CA GLN A 132 18.90 -7.43 -8.78
C GLN A 132 18.30 -6.72 -7.57
N PHE A 133 17.00 -6.93 -7.32
CA PHE A 133 16.33 -6.36 -6.15
C PHE A 133 16.70 -7.11 -4.86
N VAL A 134 16.81 -8.43 -4.92
CA VAL A 134 17.34 -9.28 -3.83
C VAL A 134 18.76 -8.88 -3.48
N SER A 135 19.61 -8.56 -4.46
CA SER A 135 20.98 -8.09 -4.22
C SER A 135 21.02 -6.82 -3.38
N LEU A 136 20.16 -5.84 -3.67
CA LEU A 136 20.04 -4.61 -2.88
C LEU A 136 19.71 -4.94 -1.41
N TRP A 137 18.64 -5.71 -1.20
CA TRP A 137 18.17 -6.02 0.15
C TRP A 137 19.12 -6.91 0.94
N LYS A 138 19.80 -7.86 0.29
CA LYS A 138 20.82 -8.68 0.94
C LYS A 138 21.97 -7.82 1.47
N GLN A 139 22.42 -6.82 0.70
CA GLN A 139 23.52 -5.93 1.12
C GLN A 139 23.09 -5.03 2.28
N LEU A 140 21.90 -4.43 2.22
CA LEU A 140 21.36 -3.63 3.33
C LEU A 140 21.15 -4.47 4.59
N ALA A 141 20.56 -5.66 4.46
CA ALA A 141 20.36 -6.58 5.58
C ALA A 141 21.68 -7.05 6.20
N THR A 142 22.70 -7.32 5.38
CA THR A 142 24.04 -7.67 5.90
C THR A 142 24.62 -6.54 6.74
N LYS A 143 24.46 -5.29 6.30
CA LYS A 143 24.97 -4.12 7.04
C LYS A 143 24.25 -3.92 8.37
N TYR A 144 22.93 -4.13 8.43
CA TYR A 144 22.11 -3.83 9.60
C TYR A 144 21.66 -5.07 10.39
N ALA A 145 22.22 -6.25 10.12
CA ALA A 145 21.79 -7.52 10.69
C ALA A 145 21.75 -7.50 12.23
N ASP A 146 22.76 -6.91 12.86
CA ASP A 146 22.88 -6.83 14.31
C ASP A 146 22.20 -5.58 14.92
N THR A 147 21.49 -4.80 14.10
CA THR A 147 20.80 -3.57 14.54
C THR A 147 19.30 -3.82 14.68
N GLY A 148 18.88 -4.28 15.86
CA GLY A 148 17.49 -4.69 16.13
C GLY A 148 16.43 -3.59 15.99
N ASN A 149 16.83 -2.31 16.03
CA ASN A 149 15.93 -1.16 15.87
C ASN A 149 15.71 -0.78 14.40
N VAL A 150 16.36 -1.43 13.43
CA VAL A 150 16.09 -1.21 12.01
C VAL A 150 14.81 -1.94 11.60
N VAL A 151 14.02 -1.28 10.76
CA VAL A 151 12.82 -1.84 10.11
C VAL A 151 13.05 -1.77 8.60
N PHE A 152 12.73 -2.85 7.89
CA PHE A 152 12.90 -2.92 6.44
C PHE A 152 11.55 -2.76 5.76
N GLU A 153 11.31 -1.60 5.18
CA GLU A 153 10.17 -1.38 4.31
C GLU A 153 10.57 -1.69 2.88
N LEU A 154 10.06 -2.80 2.34
CA LEU A 154 10.67 -3.41 1.15
C LEU A 154 10.60 -2.51 -0.09
N MET A 155 9.54 -1.73 -0.23
CA MET A 155 9.30 -0.86 -1.38
C MET A 155 8.15 0.09 -1.10
N ASN A 156 8.33 1.39 -1.33
CA ASN A 156 7.23 2.36 -1.30
C ASN A 156 6.25 2.11 -2.45
N GLU A 157 4.96 1.99 -2.14
CA GLU A 157 3.82 2.16 -3.05
C GLU A 157 3.91 1.46 -4.43
N PRO A 158 4.04 0.13 -4.51
CA PRO A 158 3.84 -0.57 -5.76
C PRO A 158 2.44 -0.30 -6.34
N HIS A 159 2.37 -0.16 -7.66
CA HIS A 159 1.12 0.08 -8.39
C HIS A 159 1.17 -0.53 -9.80
N ASP A 160 0.01 -0.71 -10.43
CA ASP A 160 -0.14 -1.19 -11.82
C ASP A 160 0.75 -2.40 -12.16
N LEU A 161 0.72 -3.43 -11.31
CA LEU A 161 1.52 -4.65 -11.45
C LEU A 161 0.71 -5.92 -11.15
N ASP A 162 1.24 -7.08 -11.56
CA ASP A 162 0.72 -8.39 -11.15
C ASP A 162 1.17 -8.70 -9.71
N ILE A 163 0.21 -8.71 -8.81
CA ILE A 163 0.45 -8.87 -7.37
C ILE A 163 0.95 -10.28 -7.01
N GLY A 164 0.64 -11.30 -7.81
CA GLY A 164 1.14 -12.66 -7.60
C GLY A 164 2.63 -12.79 -7.93
N ILE A 165 3.08 -12.18 -9.02
CA ILE A 165 4.51 -12.11 -9.36
C ILE A 165 5.25 -11.25 -8.32
N TRP A 166 4.65 -10.15 -7.88
CA TRP A 166 5.24 -9.30 -6.84
C TRP A 166 5.39 -10.01 -5.50
N ALA A 167 4.37 -10.74 -5.03
CA ALA A 167 4.46 -11.55 -3.81
C ALA A 167 5.59 -12.59 -3.87
N ASN A 168 5.80 -13.23 -5.03
CA ASN A 168 6.93 -14.14 -5.25
C ASN A 168 8.29 -13.42 -5.18
N THR A 169 8.36 -12.19 -5.70
CA THR A 169 9.55 -11.33 -5.58
C THR A 169 9.85 -11.01 -4.12
N LEU A 170 8.84 -10.58 -3.36
CA LEU A 170 8.97 -10.26 -1.94
C LEU A 170 9.36 -11.49 -1.10
N GLN A 171 8.85 -12.68 -1.42
CA GLN A 171 9.27 -13.92 -0.74
C GLN A 171 10.77 -14.19 -0.92
N LYS A 172 11.34 -13.95 -2.11
CA LYS A 172 12.79 -14.07 -2.34
C LYS A 172 13.57 -13.03 -1.52
N VAL A 173 13.07 -11.80 -1.46
CA VAL A 173 13.67 -10.71 -0.67
C VAL A 173 13.66 -11.03 0.82
N VAL A 174 12.53 -11.44 1.39
CA VAL A 174 12.43 -11.88 2.80
C VAL A 174 13.42 -13.00 3.08
N THR A 175 13.48 -14.01 2.22
CA THR A 175 14.43 -15.12 2.36
C THR A 175 15.87 -14.63 2.38
N ALA A 176 16.23 -13.69 1.51
CA ALA A 176 17.57 -13.13 1.42
C ALA A 176 17.94 -12.25 2.63
N ILE A 177 17.00 -11.44 3.13
CA ILE A 177 17.18 -10.62 4.34
C ILE A 177 17.44 -11.52 5.55
N ARG A 178 16.59 -12.54 5.77
CA ARG A 178 16.77 -13.49 6.87
C ARG A 178 18.06 -14.29 6.72
N GLY A 179 18.38 -14.73 5.49
CA GLY A 179 19.62 -15.45 5.17
C GLY A 179 20.89 -14.61 5.32
N ALA A 180 20.79 -13.28 5.32
CA ALA A 180 21.89 -12.36 5.59
C ALA A 180 22.14 -12.13 7.10
N GLY A 181 21.32 -12.73 7.98
CA GLY A 181 21.46 -12.65 9.44
C GLY A 181 20.48 -11.69 10.12
N ALA A 182 19.73 -10.88 9.36
CA ALA A 182 18.77 -9.92 9.90
C ALA A 182 17.47 -10.62 10.32
N THR A 183 17.50 -11.34 11.44
CA THR A 183 16.44 -12.25 11.89
C THR A 183 15.44 -11.63 12.86
N SER A 184 15.79 -10.54 13.53
CA SER A 184 14.93 -9.89 14.54
C SER A 184 14.10 -8.73 14.02
N GLN A 185 14.48 -8.15 12.88
CA GLN A 185 13.89 -6.92 12.34
C GLN A 185 12.48 -7.15 11.80
N MET A 186 11.64 -6.11 11.90
CA MET A 186 10.38 -6.02 11.17
C MET A 186 10.64 -5.84 9.67
N ILE A 187 9.83 -6.50 8.86
CA ILE A 187 9.80 -6.36 7.40
C ILE A 187 8.38 -6.00 6.98
N LEU A 188 8.20 -4.86 6.30
CA LEU A 188 6.91 -4.45 5.74
C LEU A 188 6.76 -4.99 4.31
N LEU A 189 5.59 -5.56 4.03
CA LEU A 189 5.25 -6.24 2.79
C LEU A 189 4.26 -5.37 2.00
N PRO A 190 4.73 -4.60 1.02
CA PRO A 190 3.88 -3.69 0.26
C PRO A 190 3.07 -4.41 -0.80
N GLY A 191 1.81 -4.01 -0.91
CA GLY A 191 0.86 -4.48 -1.91
C GLY A 191 0.82 -3.60 -3.15
N THR A 192 -0.30 -3.66 -3.87
CA THR A 192 -0.52 -2.85 -5.08
C THR A 192 -1.49 -1.71 -4.78
N ASN A 193 -1.73 -0.86 -5.78
CA ASN A 193 -2.56 0.34 -5.68
C ASN A 193 -2.06 1.29 -4.58
N PHE A 194 -0.73 1.53 -4.58
CA PHE A 194 -0.06 2.45 -3.66
C PHE A 194 -0.32 2.10 -2.20
N ASP A 195 -0.27 0.81 -1.86
CA ASP A 195 -0.50 0.29 -0.51
C ASP A 195 -1.82 0.75 0.14
N SER A 196 -2.82 1.11 -0.68
CA SER A 196 -4.00 1.83 -0.18
C SER A 196 -4.83 0.96 0.76
N ALA A 197 -5.05 1.45 1.98
CA ALA A 197 -5.89 0.80 2.98
C ALA A 197 -7.32 0.49 2.48
N ALA A 198 -7.82 1.27 1.50
CA ALA A 198 -9.14 1.09 0.92
C ALA A 198 -9.23 -0.12 -0.02
N THR A 199 -8.11 -0.57 -0.59
CA THR A 199 -8.10 -1.62 -1.60
C THR A 199 -7.35 -2.86 -1.19
N LEU A 200 -6.41 -2.79 -0.23
CA LEU A 200 -5.62 -3.96 0.18
C LEU A 200 -6.48 -5.20 0.48
N ALA A 201 -7.62 -5.05 1.16
CA ALA A 201 -8.51 -6.17 1.47
C ALA A 201 -9.42 -6.61 0.30
N THR A 202 -9.56 -5.82 -0.77
CA THR A 202 -10.62 -5.97 -1.78
C THR A 202 -10.12 -6.10 -3.22
N SER A 203 -8.93 -5.59 -3.56
CA SER A 203 -8.37 -5.65 -4.92
C SER A 203 -7.80 -7.03 -5.29
N GLY A 204 -7.78 -7.96 -4.33
CA GLY A 204 -7.08 -9.23 -4.44
C GLY A 204 -5.58 -9.07 -4.26
N GLY A 205 -4.94 -10.12 -3.73
CA GLY A 205 -3.49 -10.24 -3.64
C GLY A 205 -2.88 -9.91 -2.28
N ALA A 206 -3.58 -9.21 -1.38
CA ALA A 206 -3.12 -9.11 0.01
C ALA A 206 -2.98 -10.48 0.67
N GLU A 207 -3.84 -11.46 0.37
CA GLU A 207 -3.64 -12.84 0.80
C GLU A 207 -2.29 -13.41 0.36
N GLN A 208 -1.85 -13.14 -0.87
CA GLN A 208 -0.57 -13.64 -1.37
C GLN A 208 0.61 -13.03 -0.62
N LEU A 209 0.50 -11.76 -0.22
CA LEU A 209 1.47 -11.11 0.68
C LEU A 209 1.42 -11.73 2.07
N LEU A 210 0.22 -12.02 2.57
CA LEU A 210 0.01 -12.66 3.87
C LEU A 210 0.39 -14.16 3.88
N ASP A 211 0.69 -14.75 2.73
CA ASP A 211 1.23 -16.11 2.64
C ASP A 211 2.76 -16.13 2.69
N ILE A 212 3.44 -14.99 2.50
CA ILE A 212 4.91 -14.88 2.59
C ILE A 212 5.37 -15.32 3.99
N LYS A 213 6.38 -16.20 4.02
CA LYS A 213 6.96 -16.76 5.25
C LYS A 213 8.45 -16.44 5.39
N ASN A 214 8.90 -16.40 6.63
CA ASN A 214 10.33 -16.55 6.95
C ASN A 214 10.81 -17.97 6.54
N PRO A 215 12.14 -18.19 6.41
CA PRO A 215 12.68 -19.50 6.07
C PRO A 215 12.31 -20.65 7.01
N ASP A 216 11.97 -20.34 8.28
CA ASP A 216 11.50 -21.31 9.27
C ASP A 216 9.99 -21.62 9.19
N GLY A 217 9.29 -21.03 8.21
CA GLY A 217 7.85 -21.20 7.98
C GLY A 217 6.97 -20.26 8.81
N THR A 218 7.55 -19.42 9.67
CA THR A 218 6.78 -18.45 10.48
C THR A 218 6.42 -17.20 9.66
N THR A 219 5.51 -16.38 10.19
CA THR A 219 5.23 -15.02 9.70
C THR A 219 5.70 -13.95 10.68
N ASP A 220 6.56 -14.33 11.63
CA ASP A 220 6.99 -13.44 12.70
C ASP A 220 7.71 -12.22 12.12
N ASN A 221 7.34 -11.03 12.62
CA ASN A 221 7.87 -9.75 12.19
C ASN A 221 7.65 -9.43 10.68
N LEU A 222 6.75 -10.14 9.99
CA LEU A 222 6.30 -9.81 8.65
C LEU A 222 4.94 -9.10 8.73
N LEU A 223 4.89 -7.83 8.34
CA LEU A 223 3.71 -6.98 8.48
C LEU A 223 3.24 -6.52 7.10
N LEU A 224 1.93 -6.41 6.89
CA LEU A 224 1.40 -5.77 5.68
C LEU A 224 1.74 -4.27 5.72
N ASP A 225 2.25 -3.74 4.63
CA ASP A 225 2.49 -2.30 4.48
C ASP A 225 1.20 -1.57 4.07
N ILE A 226 0.95 -0.39 4.65
CA ILE A 226 -0.34 0.30 4.51
C ILE A 226 -0.14 1.80 4.39
N HIS A 227 -0.69 2.36 3.32
CA HIS A 227 -0.74 3.80 3.07
C HIS A 227 -2.20 4.26 2.98
N LYS A 228 -2.47 5.51 3.41
CA LYS A 228 -3.75 6.16 3.09
C LYS A 228 -3.70 7.67 3.25
N TYR A 229 -4.22 8.39 2.25
CA TYR A 229 -4.47 9.83 2.30
C TYR A 229 -5.97 10.14 2.36
N LEU A 230 -6.30 11.38 2.74
CA LEU A 230 -7.67 11.82 3.06
C LEU A 230 -8.28 12.71 1.98
N ASP A 231 -7.49 13.13 1.00
CA ASP A 231 -7.96 13.93 -0.11
C ASP A 231 -8.72 13.10 -1.15
N LYS A 232 -9.40 13.81 -2.05
CA LYS A 232 -10.41 13.28 -2.99
C LYS A 232 -9.96 12.08 -3.82
N ASP A 233 -8.67 11.96 -4.09
CA ASP A 233 -8.07 10.93 -4.95
C ASP A 233 -6.96 10.13 -4.24
N ASN A 234 -6.88 10.21 -2.90
CA ASN A 234 -5.93 9.47 -2.09
C ASN A 234 -4.45 9.75 -2.44
N SER A 235 -4.14 10.92 -3.01
CA SER A 235 -2.79 11.26 -3.48
C SER A 235 -1.97 12.08 -2.48
N GLY A 236 -2.62 12.69 -1.47
CA GLY A 236 -1.96 13.64 -0.57
C GLY A 236 -1.57 14.96 -1.25
N THR A 237 -2.14 15.28 -2.42
CA THR A 237 -1.74 16.48 -3.18
C THR A 237 -2.72 17.64 -3.05
N HIS A 238 -3.88 17.41 -2.43
CA HIS A 238 -4.91 18.44 -2.27
C HIS A 238 -5.03 18.98 -0.85
N THR A 239 -5.48 20.22 -0.77
CA THR A 239 -5.64 20.92 0.51
C THR A 239 -6.81 20.39 1.32
N GLN A 240 -7.93 20.04 0.68
CA GLN A 240 -9.14 19.62 1.39
C GLN A 240 -9.17 18.11 1.58
N CYS A 241 -9.62 17.68 2.74
CA CYS A 241 -9.93 16.29 3.02
C CYS A 241 -11.41 16.02 2.74
N THR A 242 -11.69 14.90 2.10
CA THR A 242 -13.05 14.50 1.69
C THR A 242 -13.54 13.25 2.42
N THR A 243 -12.70 12.64 3.24
CA THR A 243 -13.02 11.44 4.03
C THR A 243 -12.13 11.41 5.28
N ASP A 244 -12.60 10.72 6.33
CA ASP A 244 -11.83 10.36 7.52
C ASP A 244 -11.26 8.92 7.45
N ASN A 245 -11.47 8.23 6.32
CA ASN A 245 -11.04 6.86 6.05
C ASN A 245 -11.49 5.82 7.10
N THR A 246 -12.45 6.13 7.99
CA THR A 246 -12.76 5.22 9.09
C THR A 246 -13.34 3.90 8.60
N ASP A 247 -14.10 3.92 7.51
CA ASP A 247 -14.65 2.71 6.90
C ASP A 247 -13.53 1.83 6.33
N ALA A 248 -12.59 2.42 5.57
CA ALA A 248 -11.46 1.69 4.98
C ALA A 248 -10.60 1.01 6.05
N PHE A 249 -10.23 1.74 7.10
CA PHE A 249 -9.43 1.16 8.19
C PHE A 249 -10.22 0.16 9.05
N THR A 250 -11.54 0.32 9.19
CA THR A 250 -12.38 -0.68 9.88
C THR A 250 -12.41 -1.99 9.10
N SER A 251 -12.66 -1.91 7.78
CA SER A 251 -12.66 -3.09 6.90
C SER A 251 -11.29 -3.78 6.88
N LEU A 252 -10.21 -3.01 6.77
CA LEU A 252 -8.86 -3.58 6.77
C LEU A 252 -8.49 -4.21 8.13
N ALA A 253 -8.88 -3.58 9.24
CA ALA A 253 -8.65 -4.14 10.56
C ALA A 253 -9.39 -5.47 10.74
N GLN A 254 -10.64 -5.56 10.27
CA GLN A 254 -11.40 -6.82 10.27
C GLN A 254 -10.70 -7.89 9.41
N PHE A 255 -10.28 -7.55 8.19
CA PHE A 255 -9.55 -8.47 7.31
C PHE A 255 -8.28 -9.01 7.99
N LEU A 256 -7.46 -8.14 8.58
CA LEU A 256 -6.23 -8.55 9.26
C LEU A 256 -6.51 -9.47 10.45
N ARG A 257 -7.57 -9.21 11.23
CA ARG A 257 -8.00 -10.09 12.34
C ARG A 257 -8.40 -11.46 11.83
N GLU A 258 -9.21 -11.53 10.78
CA GLU A 258 -9.68 -12.78 10.18
C GLU A 258 -8.52 -13.62 9.64
N LYS A 259 -7.50 -12.98 9.06
CA LYS A 259 -6.29 -13.65 8.58
C LYS A 259 -5.28 -13.97 9.68
N GLY A 260 -5.48 -13.46 10.90
CA GLY A 260 -4.52 -13.60 12.01
C GLY A 260 -3.19 -12.89 11.72
N ARG A 261 -3.25 -11.77 10.99
CA ARG A 261 -2.08 -11.00 10.54
C ARG A 261 -2.14 -9.57 11.07
N LYS A 262 -1.03 -8.85 10.91
CA LYS A 262 -0.87 -7.46 11.33
C LYS A 262 -0.35 -6.61 10.19
N GLY A 263 -0.62 -5.32 10.28
CA GLY A 263 -0.12 -4.33 9.34
C GLY A 263 0.50 -3.13 10.05
N PHE A 264 1.25 -2.34 9.30
CA PHE A 264 1.87 -1.11 9.75
C PHE A 264 1.43 0.01 8.81
N ILE A 265 0.90 1.10 9.34
CA ILE A 265 0.58 2.27 8.53
C ILE A 265 1.85 3.12 8.40
N SER A 266 2.63 2.90 7.36
CA SER A 266 3.94 3.54 7.13
C SER A 266 3.82 4.92 6.48
N GLU A 267 2.64 5.26 5.93
CA GLU A 267 2.38 6.58 5.37
C GLU A 267 0.92 7.01 5.50
N THR A 268 0.71 8.18 6.08
CA THR A 268 -0.54 8.94 5.97
C THR A 268 -0.27 10.40 6.25
N GLY A 269 -1.04 11.28 5.63
CA GLY A 269 -0.91 12.72 5.83
C GLY A 269 -2.20 13.45 5.47
N ALA A 270 -2.26 14.69 5.89
CA ALA A 270 -3.35 15.60 5.57
C ALA A 270 -2.82 17.03 5.58
N SER A 271 -3.55 17.95 4.96
CA SER A 271 -3.22 19.37 5.07
C SER A 271 -3.72 19.99 6.38
N LYS A 272 -3.33 21.23 6.67
CA LYS A 272 -3.81 22.01 7.83
C LYS A 272 -5.20 22.62 7.64
N ASP A 273 -5.90 22.29 6.55
CA ASP A 273 -7.27 22.74 6.31
C ASP A 273 -8.23 22.25 7.40
N ALA A 274 -9.29 23.01 7.69
CA ALA A 274 -10.26 22.67 8.72
C ALA A 274 -10.97 21.34 8.46
N SER A 275 -11.22 20.99 7.19
CA SER A 275 -11.78 19.69 6.80
C SER A 275 -10.87 18.52 7.22
N CYS A 276 -9.55 18.74 7.17
CA CYS A 276 -8.54 17.75 7.47
C CYS A 276 -8.31 17.54 8.96
N LEU A 277 -8.30 18.60 9.78
CA LEU A 277 -8.03 18.46 11.22
C LEU A 277 -9.06 17.55 11.90
N THR A 278 -10.32 17.59 11.50
CA THR A 278 -11.35 16.69 12.06
C THR A 278 -11.17 15.27 11.53
N ALA A 279 -11.07 15.13 10.21
CA ALA A 279 -11.03 13.83 9.54
C ALA A 279 -9.76 13.02 9.88
N PHE A 280 -8.59 13.69 9.91
CA PHE A 280 -7.32 13.04 10.20
C PHE A 280 -7.21 12.59 11.66
N CYS A 281 -7.72 13.40 12.58
CA CYS A 281 -7.81 13.02 13.99
C CYS A 281 -8.75 11.81 14.20
N ALA A 282 -9.87 11.75 13.47
CA ALA A 282 -10.79 10.60 13.52
C ALA A 282 -10.14 9.31 12.98
N GLN A 283 -9.47 9.39 11.82
CA GLN A 283 -8.68 8.29 11.25
C GLN A 283 -7.69 7.73 12.26
N ASN A 284 -6.83 8.59 12.82
CA ASN A 284 -5.74 8.16 13.68
C ASN A 284 -6.25 7.66 15.04
N THR A 285 -7.38 8.18 15.52
CA THR A 285 -8.08 7.62 16.68
C THR A 285 -8.56 6.19 16.42
N LEU A 286 -9.12 5.92 15.24
CA LEU A 286 -9.54 4.57 14.86
C LEU A 286 -8.34 3.63 14.75
N ILE A 287 -7.26 4.04 14.09
CA ILE A 287 -6.02 3.24 13.98
C ILE A 287 -5.51 2.85 15.37
N ASN A 288 -5.43 3.83 16.29
CA ASN A 288 -5.02 3.60 17.68
C ASN A 288 -5.91 2.62 18.44
N LYS A 289 -7.22 2.63 18.21
CA LYS A 289 -8.16 1.68 18.82
C LYS A 289 -8.05 0.25 18.30
N ASN A 290 -7.42 0.03 17.13
CA ASN A 290 -7.27 -1.27 16.49
C ASN A 290 -5.81 -1.79 16.59
N ALA A 291 -5.15 -1.52 17.72
CA ALA A 291 -3.75 -1.84 17.98
C ALA A 291 -3.42 -3.35 18.07
N ASP A 292 -4.45 -4.20 18.13
CA ASP A 292 -4.28 -5.65 18.03
C ASP A 292 -3.79 -6.09 16.64
N VAL A 293 -4.17 -5.35 15.58
CA VAL A 293 -3.78 -5.62 14.18
C VAL A 293 -2.94 -4.53 13.54
N PHE A 294 -3.05 -3.27 13.98
CA PHE A 294 -2.16 -2.20 13.53
C PHE A 294 -1.01 -2.03 14.52
N VAL A 295 0.22 -2.23 14.03
CA VAL A 295 1.43 -2.19 14.86
C VAL A 295 1.92 -0.74 15.06
N GLY A 296 1.69 0.12 14.08
CA GLY A 296 2.14 1.50 14.12
C GLY A 296 1.53 2.40 13.06
N LEU A 297 1.81 3.69 13.21
CA LEU A 297 1.40 4.78 12.33
C LEU A 297 2.58 5.74 12.13
N VAL A 298 2.89 6.09 10.88
CA VAL A 298 3.87 7.11 10.51
C VAL A 298 3.18 8.23 9.74
N GLY A 299 3.33 9.46 10.23
CA GLY A 299 2.85 10.66 9.55
C GLY A 299 3.82 11.12 8.46
N TRP A 300 3.28 11.50 7.30
CA TRP A 300 3.99 12.14 6.19
C TRP A 300 3.69 13.65 6.13
N GLY A 301 4.68 14.55 6.10
CA GLY A 301 6.13 14.31 6.17
C GLY A 301 6.94 15.50 6.69
N ALA A 302 8.14 15.22 7.19
CA ALA A 302 9.11 16.17 7.73
C ALA A 302 10.49 15.97 7.06
N GLY A 303 11.58 16.32 7.74
CA GLY A 303 12.93 16.20 7.20
C GLY A 303 13.31 17.40 6.34
N SER A 304 13.55 17.18 5.05
CA SER A 304 13.93 18.23 4.09
C SER A 304 12.74 19.02 3.53
N PHE A 305 11.50 18.67 3.87
CA PHE A 305 10.33 19.50 3.54
C PHE A 305 10.33 20.82 4.30
N ASP A 306 9.94 21.90 3.63
CA ASP A 306 9.70 23.18 4.27
C ASP A 306 8.39 23.16 5.09
N THR A 307 8.24 24.14 5.99
CA THR A 307 7.04 24.26 6.84
C THR A 307 5.76 24.63 6.08
N SER A 308 5.90 25.08 4.83
CA SER A 308 4.80 25.47 3.93
C SER A 308 4.32 24.33 3.03
N TYR A 309 5.01 23.20 3.00
CA TYR A 309 4.56 22.01 2.31
C TYR A 309 3.18 21.61 2.83
N ILE A 310 2.31 21.22 1.90
CA ILE A 310 0.88 21.06 2.15
C ILE A 310 0.57 20.10 3.30
N MET A 311 1.36 19.02 3.44
CA MET A 311 1.29 18.04 4.53
C MET A 311 2.49 18.12 5.48
N SER A 312 3.14 19.30 5.57
CA SER A 312 4.33 19.47 6.40
C SER A 312 4.05 19.09 7.86
N LEU A 313 4.86 18.17 8.37
CA LEU A 313 5.09 17.90 9.79
C LEU A 313 6.39 18.52 10.28
N THR A 314 7.20 19.14 9.40
CA THR A 314 8.41 19.88 9.79
C THR A 314 8.09 20.91 10.89
N PRO A 315 8.73 20.83 12.06
CA PRO A 315 8.54 21.78 13.14
C PRO A 315 9.14 23.14 12.77
N SER A 316 8.50 24.20 13.26
CA SER A 316 9.00 25.57 13.13
C SER A 316 10.03 25.89 14.21
N ARG A 317 10.92 26.86 13.97
CA ARG A 317 11.80 27.39 15.02
C ARG A 317 11.17 28.63 15.67
N GLN A 318 10.91 28.57 16.97
CA GLN A 318 10.43 29.70 17.77
C GLN A 318 11.32 29.87 18.99
N ASN A 319 11.93 31.06 19.15
CA ASN A 319 12.85 31.36 20.25
C ASN A 319 13.99 30.33 20.43
N GLY A 320 14.48 29.77 19.32
CA GLY A 320 15.55 28.77 19.31
C GLY A 320 15.09 27.33 19.58
N GLN A 321 13.81 27.09 19.89
CA GLN A 321 13.22 25.77 20.09
C GLN A 321 12.42 25.32 18.86
N LEU A 322 12.37 24.01 18.65
CA LEU A 322 11.48 23.42 17.66
C LEU A 322 10.06 23.35 18.24
N VAL A 323 9.09 23.74 17.42
CA VAL A 323 7.67 23.79 17.77
C VAL A 323 6.87 23.16 16.66
N ASP A 324 6.22 22.06 17.01
CA ASP A 324 5.30 21.33 16.17
C ASP A 324 4.06 22.14 15.77
N ASN A 325 3.51 21.77 14.61
CA ASN A 325 2.28 22.36 14.12
C ASN A 325 1.03 21.60 14.59
N GLN A 326 -0.15 22.10 14.21
CA GLN A 326 -1.43 21.57 14.67
C GLN A 326 -1.69 20.12 14.21
N LEU A 327 -1.24 19.70 13.02
CA LEU A 327 -1.44 18.33 12.57
C LEU A 327 -0.68 17.35 13.46
N MET A 328 0.59 17.64 13.72
CA MET A 328 1.44 16.81 14.58
C MET A 328 0.88 16.73 16.01
N THR A 329 0.65 17.89 16.62
CA THR A 329 0.17 17.96 18.01
C THR A 329 -1.24 17.38 18.21
N GLN A 330 -2.21 17.71 17.33
CA GLN A 330 -3.61 17.35 17.54
C GLN A 330 -3.96 15.98 16.98
N CYS A 331 -3.47 15.61 15.79
CA CYS A 331 -3.94 14.42 15.11
C CYS A 331 -2.98 13.23 15.15
N LEU A 332 -1.70 13.43 15.46
CA LEU A 332 -0.74 12.34 15.70
C LEU A 332 -0.49 12.13 17.19
N LEU A 333 0.05 13.14 17.88
CA LEU A 333 0.45 13.01 19.29
C LEU A 333 -0.76 12.86 20.22
N SER A 334 -1.72 13.78 20.17
CA SER A 334 -2.88 13.76 21.06
C SER A 334 -3.75 12.51 20.85
N THR A 335 -3.95 12.05 19.62
CA THR A 335 -4.74 10.83 19.35
C THR A 335 -4.04 9.58 19.90
N TRP A 336 -2.71 9.52 19.84
CA TRP A 336 -1.92 8.40 20.36
C TRP A 336 -1.80 8.42 21.90
N VAL A 337 -1.52 9.57 22.49
CA VAL A 337 -1.38 9.72 23.96
C VAL A 337 -2.71 9.55 24.68
N ASN A 338 -3.80 10.07 24.10
CA ASN A 338 -5.13 10.00 24.72
C ASN A 338 -5.91 8.73 24.38
N SER A 339 -5.34 7.80 23.59
CA SER A 339 -5.95 6.50 23.37
C SER A 339 -5.91 5.72 24.69
N LYS A 340 -7.06 5.73 25.40
CA LYS A 340 -7.25 5.02 26.67
C LYS A 340 -7.47 3.54 26.42
N ASP A 341 -7.11 2.74 27.43
CA ASP A 341 -7.54 1.35 27.62
C ASP A 341 -9.05 1.22 27.41
N SER A 342 -9.43 0.96 26.16
CA SER A 342 -10.74 0.43 25.85
C SER A 342 -10.67 -1.02 26.29
N GLY A 343 -10.84 -1.23 27.59
CA GLY A 343 -11.17 -2.54 28.14
C GLY A 343 -12.42 -3.01 27.43
N VAL A 344 -12.24 -3.76 26.35
CA VAL A 344 -13.19 -4.78 25.98
C VAL A 344 -13.25 -5.64 27.24
N LYS A 345 -14.30 -5.43 28.04
CA LYS A 345 -14.69 -6.43 29.01
C LYS A 345 -14.91 -7.66 28.15
N ASP A 346 -14.07 -8.67 28.32
CA ASP A 346 -14.39 -10.01 27.88
C ASP A 346 -15.85 -10.25 28.28
N GLN A 347 -16.73 -10.39 27.29
CA GLN A 347 -17.99 -11.05 27.51
C GLN A 347 -17.59 -12.48 27.89
N ASP A 348 -17.66 -12.75 29.19
CA ASP A 348 -17.48 -14.06 29.79
C ASP A 348 -18.23 -15.12 28.95
N PRO A 349 -17.58 -16.21 28.49
CA PRO A 349 -18.26 -17.27 27.74
C PRO A 349 -19.10 -18.17 28.66
N THR A 350 -19.85 -17.57 29.58
CA THR A 350 -20.85 -18.23 30.42
C THR A 350 -22.22 -17.57 30.31
N THR A 351 -22.75 -17.51 29.09
CA THR A 351 -24.21 -17.61 28.93
C THR A 351 -24.55 -19.07 28.67
N SER A 352 -25.13 -19.70 29.69
CA SER A 352 -25.79 -21.00 29.62
C SER A 352 -26.66 -21.10 28.36
N LEU A 353 -26.38 -22.10 27.54
CA LEU A 353 -27.31 -22.57 26.51
C LEU A 353 -28.66 -22.88 27.18
N PRO A 354 -29.80 -22.35 26.69
CA PRO A 354 -31.08 -22.87 27.11
C PRO A 354 -31.23 -24.31 26.59
N SER A 355 -31.49 -25.23 27.51
CA SER A 355 -31.80 -26.63 27.22
C SER A 355 -33.02 -26.72 26.29
N ILE A 356 -32.79 -26.96 25.00
CA ILE A 356 -33.87 -27.37 24.10
C ILE A 356 -34.01 -28.89 24.21
N LEU A 357 -35.11 -29.31 24.86
CA LEU A 357 -35.57 -30.69 24.89
C LEU A 357 -35.94 -31.12 23.46
N PHE A 358 -35.16 -32.04 22.89
CA PHE A 358 -35.55 -32.76 21.69
C PHE A 358 -36.65 -33.77 22.06
N SER A 359 -37.89 -33.48 21.66
CA SER A 359 -38.96 -34.48 21.56
C SER A 359 -38.87 -35.15 20.19
N THR A 360 -38.51 -36.42 20.16
CA THR A 360 -38.55 -37.28 18.98
C THR A 360 -39.98 -37.51 18.52
N PHE A 361 -40.34 -37.03 17.33
CA PHE A 361 -41.46 -37.56 16.56
C PHE A 361 -40.92 -38.24 15.30
N TYR A 362 -41.14 -39.55 15.21
CA TYR A 362 -40.95 -40.34 14.01
C TYR A 362 -41.96 -39.90 12.94
N SER A 363 -41.49 -39.62 11.72
CA SER A 363 -42.32 -39.75 10.53
C SER A 363 -41.49 -40.30 9.38
N THR A 364 -41.86 -41.49 8.96
CA THR A 364 -41.27 -42.27 7.88
C THR A 364 -41.63 -41.68 6.52
N ARG A 365 -40.63 -41.39 5.67
CA ARG A 365 -40.84 -41.39 4.22
C ARG A 365 -39.62 -41.92 3.45
N THR A 366 -39.95 -42.88 2.61
CA THR A 366 -39.14 -43.76 1.76
C THR A 366 -38.49 -43.00 0.58
N PRO A 367 -37.28 -43.38 0.12
CA PRO A 367 -36.68 -42.81 -1.08
C PRO A 367 -37.19 -43.52 -2.34
N SER A 368 -37.62 -42.75 -3.34
CA SER A 368 -37.88 -43.25 -4.70
C SER A 368 -36.82 -42.73 -5.66
N THR A 369 -36.04 -43.66 -6.20
CA THR A 369 -35.16 -43.52 -7.35
C THR A 369 -35.95 -43.50 -8.66
N THR A 370 -35.59 -42.62 -9.59
CA THR A 370 -35.93 -42.79 -11.01
C THR A 370 -34.75 -42.37 -11.90
N SER A 371 -34.31 -43.32 -12.72
CA SER A 371 -33.40 -43.13 -13.85
C SER A 371 -34.14 -42.60 -15.08
N ALA A 372 -33.47 -41.82 -15.92
CA ALA A 372 -33.84 -41.67 -17.34
C ALA A 372 -32.59 -41.39 -18.21
N THR A 373 -32.56 -42.05 -19.36
CA THR A 373 -31.46 -42.07 -20.34
C THR A 373 -31.90 -41.37 -21.64
N LYS A 374 -30.98 -40.56 -22.22
CA LYS A 374 -30.84 -40.05 -23.62
C LYS A 374 -32.00 -39.28 -24.28
N THR A 375 -31.69 -38.13 -24.90
CA THR A 375 -31.63 -37.92 -26.37
C THR A 375 -31.05 -36.52 -26.68
N ALA A 376 -30.16 -36.43 -27.69
CA ALA A 376 -29.59 -35.18 -28.19
C ALA A 376 -30.58 -34.46 -29.13
N LYS A 377 -30.73 -33.14 -28.98
CA LYS A 377 -31.18 -32.20 -30.02
C LYS A 377 -30.51 -30.84 -29.80
N THR A 378 -30.00 -30.29 -30.90
CA THR A 378 -29.39 -28.97 -31.06
C THR A 378 -30.43 -27.86 -30.95
N SER A 379 -30.26 -26.95 -29.99
CA SER A 379 -30.83 -25.61 -30.00
C SER A 379 -29.93 -24.70 -29.17
N GLU A 380 -29.48 -23.60 -29.76
CA GLU A 380 -28.65 -22.56 -29.13
C GLU A 380 -29.36 -21.97 -27.89
N PRO A 381 -28.64 -21.63 -26.80
CA PRO A 381 -29.24 -20.92 -25.69
C PRO A 381 -29.39 -19.43 -26.03
N VAL A 382 -30.62 -18.96 -26.17
CA VAL A 382 -30.96 -17.54 -26.10
C VAL A 382 -31.18 -17.20 -24.63
N ILE A 383 -30.42 -16.23 -24.10
CA ILE A 383 -30.65 -15.67 -22.76
C ILE A 383 -31.34 -14.32 -22.95
N THR A 384 -32.55 -14.18 -22.41
CA THR A 384 -33.26 -12.90 -22.31
C THR A 384 -33.01 -12.34 -20.91
N LEU A 385 -32.57 -11.09 -20.80
CA LEU A 385 -32.41 -10.37 -19.53
C LEU A 385 -33.37 -9.18 -19.53
N ASP A 386 -34.27 -9.12 -18.55
CA ASP A 386 -35.02 -7.92 -18.21
C ASP A 386 -34.19 -7.10 -17.22
N ILE A 387 -33.92 -5.83 -17.54
CA ILE A 387 -33.18 -4.90 -16.69
C ILE A 387 -34.20 -3.91 -16.11
N ASP A 388 -34.42 -3.99 -14.79
CA ASP A 388 -35.16 -2.97 -14.06
C ASP A 388 -34.20 -1.83 -13.67
N SER A 389 -34.63 -0.59 -13.89
CA SER A 389 -33.81 0.61 -13.73
C SER A 389 -33.69 0.96 -12.25
N ASP A 390 -32.74 0.35 -11.55
CA ASP A 390 -31.99 0.93 -10.42
C ASP A 390 -31.19 -0.19 -9.75
N THR A 391 -29.91 -0.37 -10.14
CA THR A 391 -28.78 -0.90 -9.35
C THR A 391 -27.64 -1.30 -10.29
N SER A 392 -26.46 -0.69 -10.12
CA SER A 392 -25.23 -1.09 -10.81
C SER A 392 -24.55 -2.23 -10.04
N VAL A 393 -24.93 -3.47 -10.32
CA VAL A 393 -24.22 -4.67 -9.83
C VAL A 393 -23.55 -5.36 -11.02
N LEU A 394 -22.21 -5.36 -11.04
CA LEU A 394 -21.41 -6.21 -11.92
C LEU A 394 -21.48 -7.66 -11.43
N GLN A 395 -22.28 -8.51 -12.08
CA GLN A 395 -22.18 -9.96 -11.94
C GLN A 395 -21.10 -10.49 -12.91
N THR A 396 -20.06 -11.12 -12.38
CA THR A 396 -19.05 -11.84 -13.16
C THR A 396 -19.61 -13.15 -13.70
N ALA A 397 -19.70 -13.28 -15.04
CA ALA A 397 -19.97 -14.55 -15.69
C ALA A 397 -18.65 -15.29 -15.99
N SER A 398 -18.57 -16.58 -15.66
CA SER A 398 -17.43 -17.44 -15.98
C SER A 398 -17.49 -17.92 -17.45
N LEU A 399 -16.44 -17.70 -18.23
CA LEU A 399 -16.31 -18.19 -19.61
C LEU A 399 -15.66 -19.59 -19.66
N PRO A 400 -16.05 -20.47 -20.61
CA PRO A 400 -15.35 -21.74 -20.87
C PRO A 400 -13.99 -21.53 -21.58
N PRO A 401 -13.08 -22.53 -21.57
CA PRO A 401 -11.64 -22.35 -21.82
C PRO A 401 -11.20 -22.04 -23.27
N SER A 402 -12.09 -21.64 -24.18
CA SER A 402 -11.80 -21.58 -25.62
C SER A 402 -12.17 -20.27 -26.32
N ALA A 403 -12.37 -19.17 -25.60
CA ALA A 403 -12.66 -17.84 -26.20
C ALA A 403 -11.46 -16.89 -26.05
N THR A 404 -10.97 -16.31 -27.15
CA THR A 404 -9.70 -15.53 -27.17
C THR A 404 -9.87 -14.03 -27.47
N THR A 405 -11.09 -13.48 -27.55
CA THR A 405 -11.28 -12.03 -27.75
C THR A 405 -12.62 -11.54 -27.18
N LEU A 406 -12.58 -10.46 -26.40
CA LEU A 406 -13.76 -9.70 -25.96
C LEU A 406 -13.72 -8.34 -26.69
N ILE A 407 -14.74 -8.03 -27.49
CA ILE A 407 -14.90 -6.70 -28.10
C ILE A 407 -15.98 -5.97 -27.34
N ILE A 408 -15.62 -4.89 -26.63
CA ILE A 408 -16.57 -3.98 -25.98
C ILE A 408 -16.61 -2.70 -26.79
N ALA A 409 -17.76 -2.37 -27.39
CA ALA A 409 -18.03 -1.05 -27.94
C ALA A 409 -18.75 -0.22 -26.87
N ALA A 410 -18.16 0.89 -26.43
CA ALA A 410 -18.80 1.83 -25.52
C ALA A 410 -19.62 2.86 -26.31
N GLY A 411 -20.94 2.86 -26.14
CA GLY A 411 -21.85 3.91 -26.59
C GLY A 411 -22.52 4.59 -25.39
N THR A 412 -22.86 5.88 -25.52
CA THR A 412 -23.62 6.65 -24.51
C THR A 412 -25.06 6.15 -24.36
N PRO A 413 -25.71 6.31 -23.19
CA PRO A 413 -27.01 5.70 -22.92
C PRO A 413 -28.13 6.38 -23.73
N GLY A 414 -28.88 5.57 -24.47
CA GLY A 414 -30.14 5.93 -25.11
C GLY A 414 -30.92 4.65 -25.40
N ASP A 415 -32.22 4.66 -25.08
CA ASP A 415 -33.14 3.52 -25.11
C ASP A 415 -33.26 2.84 -26.49
N GLU A 416 -32.41 1.85 -26.80
CA GLU A 416 -32.70 0.82 -27.80
C GLU A 416 -32.01 -0.50 -27.43
N SER A 417 -32.68 -1.63 -27.68
CA SER A 417 -32.22 -2.98 -27.35
C SER A 417 -31.12 -3.47 -28.31
N TYR A 418 -30.05 -4.07 -27.76
CA TYR A 418 -28.94 -4.61 -28.55
C TYR A 418 -28.98 -6.14 -28.61
N SER A 419 -28.70 -6.71 -29.79
CA SER A 419 -28.49 -8.15 -29.98
C SER A 419 -27.01 -8.41 -30.31
N ILE A 420 -26.38 -9.34 -29.60
CA ILE A 420 -24.97 -9.74 -29.84
C ILE A 420 -24.98 -11.03 -30.65
N ALA A 421 -24.35 -11.01 -31.84
CA ALA A 421 -24.09 -12.20 -32.63
C ALA A 421 -22.64 -12.69 -32.38
N LEU A 422 -22.48 -13.96 -32.01
CA LEU A 422 -21.17 -14.60 -31.90
C LEU A 422 -20.76 -15.15 -33.27
N ALA A 423 -19.65 -14.64 -33.82
CA ALA A 423 -19.04 -15.21 -35.03
C ALA A 423 -17.93 -16.20 -34.65
N THR A 424 -18.01 -17.43 -35.15
CA THR A 424 -16.92 -18.42 -35.06
C THR A 424 -15.90 -18.17 -36.18
N PRO A 425 -14.59 -18.02 -35.88
CA PRO A 425 -13.60 -17.83 -36.93
C PRO A 425 -13.25 -19.17 -37.60
N THR A 426 -13.46 -19.25 -38.91
CA THR A 426 -12.86 -20.29 -39.75
C THR A 426 -11.36 -19.98 -39.93
N ALA A 427 -10.53 -21.01 -39.82
CA ALA A 427 -9.08 -20.92 -39.85
C ALA A 427 -8.50 -20.15 -41.06
N THR A 428 -7.30 -19.60 -40.85
CA THR A 428 -6.41 -18.87 -41.78
C THR A 428 -6.71 -17.40 -42.03
N GLN A 429 -6.26 -16.48 -41.15
CA GLN A 429 -5.61 -15.21 -41.50
C GLN A 429 -4.68 -14.71 -40.37
N VAL A 430 -3.52 -14.17 -40.73
CA VAL A 430 -2.47 -13.61 -39.86
C VAL A 430 -2.89 -12.20 -39.43
N PRO A 431 -2.80 -11.79 -38.15
CA PRO A 431 -3.16 -10.43 -37.76
C PRO A 431 -2.00 -9.46 -38.02
N THR A 432 -2.16 -8.61 -39.03
CA THR A 432 -1.38 -7.36 -39.18
C THR A 432 -2.02 -6.30 -38.28
N GLN A 433 -1.25 -5.69 -37.39
CA GLN A 433 -1.71 -4.56 -36.58
C GLN A 433 -1.96 -3.34 -37.47
N THR A 434 -3.21 -2.90 -37.58
CA THR A 434 -3.57 -1.59 -38.13
C THR A 434 -4.03 -0.70 -36.98
N GLN A 435 -3.24 0.33 -36.65
CA GLN A 435 -3.66 1.42 -35.77
C GLN A 435 -4.86 2.16 -36.39
N VAL A 436 -5.94 2.32 -35.62
CA VAL A 436 -7.02 3.25 -35.96
C VAL A 436 -6.97 4.39 -34.93
N THR A 437 -6.45 5.53 -35.36
CA THR A 437 -6.58 6.82 -34.66
C THR A 437 -7.96 7.41 -34.93
N ALA A 438 -8.72 7.73 -33.87
CA ALA A 438 -9.96 8.49 -33.99
C ALA A 438 -9.69 9.99 -33.74
N SER A 439 -10.02 10.83 -34.72
CA SER A 439 -10.05 12.29 -34.60
C SER A 439 -11.37 12.76 -33.97
N PRO A 440 -11.40 13.86 -33.20
CA PRO A 440 -12.64 14.39 -32.62
C PRO A 440 -13.49 15.14 -33.67
N THR A 441 -14.77 14.81 -33.72
CA THR A 441 -15.79 15.48 -34.54
C THR A 441 -16.32 16.73 -33.84
N ALA A 442 -16.45 17.81 -34.60
CA ALA A 442 -16.95 19.11 -34.15
C ALA A 442 -18.48 19.16 -34.02
N THR A 443 -18.98 19.90 -33.03
CA THR A 443 -20.31 20.55 -33.05
C THR A 443 -20.11 22.05 -32.84
N GLY A 444 -20.75 22.85 -33.71
CA GLY A 444 -20.45 24.27 -33.90
C GLY A 444 -21.29 25.26 -33.09
N GLY A 445 -20.76 26.49 -33.02
CA GLY A 445 -21.44 27.72 -32.58
C GLY A 445 -20.41 28.86 -32.46
N GLY A 446 -20.48 29.86 -33.35
CA GLY A 446 -19.35 30.73 -33.71
C GLY A 446 -19.23 32.11 -33.02
N SER A 447 -18.29 32.88 -33.61
CA SER A 447 -17.93 34.31 -33.39
C SER A 447 -16.99 34.61 -32.20
N SER A 448 -15.80 35.23 -32.31
CA SER A 448 -15.05 35.83 -33.43
C SER A 448 -13.56 36.06 -33.07
N ALA A 449 -12.69 35.83 -34.05
CA ALA A 449 -11.41 36.47 -34.38
C ALA A 449 -10.37 36.86 -33.30
N ARG A 450 -9.18 36.22 -33.35
CA ARG A 450 -7.96 36.80 -33.98
C ARG A 450 -6.86 35.74 -34.12
N ALA A 451 -6.36 35.62 -35.35
CA ALA A 451 -5.29 34.72 -35.78
C ALA A 451 -3.94 35.45 -35.83
N ALA A 452 -2.85 34.71 -35.60
CA ALA A 452 -1.55 34.97 -36.23
C ALA A 452 -0.72 33.66 -36.29
N LEU A 453 -0.55 33.17 -37.52
CA LEU A 453 0.41 32.15 -37.95
C LEU A 453 1.85 32.68 -37.86
N LEU A 454 2.82 31.77 -37.67
CA LEU A 454 4.08 31.76 -38.45
C LEU A 454 4.77 30.39 -38.35
N LEU A 455 5.11 29.85 -39.53
CA LEU A 455 5.76 28.57 -39.81
C LEU A 455 7.11 28.83 -40.50
N ILE A 456 8.13 28.06 -40.07
CA ILE A 456 9.28 27.47 -40.79
C ILE A 456 10.38 28.38 -41.40
N TRP A 457 11.64 28.07 -41.05
CA TRP A 457 12.82 27.76 -41.92
C TRP A 457 14.06 27.68 -41.00
N GLY A 458 15.05 26.80 -41.12
CA GLY A 458 15.40 25.75 -42.08
C GLY A 458 16.72 25.09 -41.61
N CYS A 459 17.01 23.89 -42.10
CA CYS A 459 18.29 23.19 -41.94
C CYS A 459 19.47 23.98 -42.55
N ILE A 460 20.68 23.81 -42.01
CA ILE A 460 21.93 23.56 -42.77
C ILE A 460 23.04 23.11 -41.79
N LEU A 461 23.70 22.01 -42.16
CA LEU A 461 24.93 21.49 -41.57
C LEU A 461 26.11 22.45 -41.79
N LEU A 462 27.06 22.52 -40.85
CA LEU A 462 28.49 22.50 -41.17
C LEU A 462 29.35 22.18 -39.93
N SER A 463 30.46 21.53 -40.27
CA SER A 463 31.41 20.73 -39.50
C SER A 463 32.39 21.55 -38.64
N LEU A 464 32.80 20.96 -37.50
CA LEU A 464 34.13 20.89 -36.80
C LEU A 464 35.25 21.92 -37.11
N PRO A 465 36.31 22.05 -36.27
CA PRO A 465 36.43 21.98 -34.80
C PRO A 465 37.30 23.13 -34.21
N LEU A 466 37.23 23.34 -32.88
CA LEU A 466 38.34 23.47 -31.92
C LEU A 466 37.81 23.70 -30.51
#